data_AF-A0AAW0D890-F1
#
_entry.id   AF-A0AAW0D890-F1
#
_cell.length_a   1.000
_cell.length_b   1.000
_cell.length_c   1.000
_cell.angle_alpha   90.00
_cell.angle_beta   90.00
_cell.angle_gamma   90.00
#
_symmetry.space_group_name_H-M   'P 1'
#
loop_
_entity.id
_entity.type
_entity.pdbx_description
1 polymer ?
#
loop_
_entity_poly.entity_id
_entity_poly.type
_entity_poly.pdbx_seq_one_letter_code
_entity_poly.pdbx_strand_id
1 'polypeptide(L)'
;MEKTVLKIAKENDIIVLEDDPYYYLVQAPIPSYFSLERSFEEVGRVIRFDTLSKVIAPGLSIGWVSGPEVLVGAIDTITSTANLQAATVNQAVALALLEAWQHEGFLKHVESVGAFYRGQIINGE
;
A
#
# COMPACT_ATOMS: atom_id res chain seq x y z
N MET A 1 1.54 -19.23 6.66
CA MET A 1 2.14 -18.57 7.86
C MET A 1 1.32 -17.34 8.27
N GLU A 2 0.89 -16.58 7.28
CA GLU A 2 0.08 -15.36 7.32
C GLU A 2 -1.26 -15.56 8.04
N LYS A 3 -1.99 -16.64 7.73
CA LYS A 3 -3.24 -16.97 8.44
C LYS A 3 -3.02 -17.25 9.93
N THR A 4 -1.86 -17.78 10.30
CA THR A 4 -1.50 -18.00 11.71
C THR A 4 -1.31 -16.67 12.44
N VAL A 5 -0.69 -15.68 11.79
CA VAL A 5 -0.54 -14.32 12.34
C VAL A 5 -1.90 -13.67 12.56
N LEU A 6 -2.81 -13.73 11.58
CA LEU A 6 -4.17 -13.20 11.72
C LEU A 6 -4.95 -13.90 12.85
N LYS A 7 -4.77 -15.22 13.01
CA LYS A 7 -5.38 -15.98 14.09
C LYS A 7 -4.87 -15.51 15.47
N ILE A 8 -3.55 -15.37 15.63
CA ILE A 8 -2.94 -14.86 16.86
C ILE A 8 -3.41 -13.43 17.14
N ALA A 9 -3.45 -12.57 16.12
CA ALA A 9 -3.92 -11.21 16.26
C ALA A 9 -5.37 -11.15 16.73
N LYS A 10 -6.22 -12.04 16.22
CA LYS A 10 -7.60 -12.20 16.70
C LYS A 10 -7.66 -12.67 18.16
N GLU A 11 -6.94 -13.73 18.50
CA GLU A 11 -6.94 -14.32 19.85
C GLU A 11 -6.46 -13.35 20.94
N ASN A 12 -5.69 -12.33 20.57
CA ASN A 12 -5.08 -11.35 21.48
C ASN A 12 -5.60 -9.92 21.30
N ASP A 13 -6.65 -9.72 20.50
CA ASP A 13 -7.23 -8.40 20.20
C ASP A 13 -6.21 -7.36 19.69
N ILE A 14 -5.36 -7.78 18.74
CA ILE A 14 -4.29 -6.97 18.16
C ILE A 14 -4.74 -6.39 16.81
N ILE A 15 -4.50 -5.09 16.62
CA ILE A 15 -4.57 -4.41 15.32
C ILE A 15 -3.29 -4.70 14.53
N VAL A 16 -3.44 -5.06 13.26
CA VAL A 16 -2.33 -5.32 12.34
C VAL A 16 -2.14 -4.11 11.44
N LEU A 17 -0.98 -3.47 11.54
CA LEU A 17 -0.53 -2.42 10.62
C LEU A 17 0.31 -3.06 9.52
N GLU A 18 -0.27 -3.24 8.34
CA GLU A 18 0.38 -3.81 7.17
C GLU A 18 1.04 -2.69 6.35
N ASP A 19 2.37 -2.61 6.40
CA ASP A 19 3.19 -1.74 5.55
C ASP A 19 3.93 -2.58 4.51
N ASP A 20 3.47 -2.51 3.25
CA ASP A 20 4.08 -3.21 2.12
C ASP A 20 4.24 -2.29 0.91
N PRO A 21 5.24 -1.40 0.92
CA PRO A 21 5.44 -0.42 -0.15
C PRO A 21 5.96 -1.05 -1.45
N TYR A 22 6.35 -2.33 -1.44
CA TYR A 22 6.91 -3.06 -2.58
C TYR A 22 5.96 -4.11 -3.16
N TYR A 23 4.76 -4.26 -2.59
CA TYR A 23 3.75 -5.26 -2.98
C TYR A 23 3.62 -5.42 -4.51
N TYR A 24 3.51 -4.30 -5.22
CA TYR A 24 3.32 -4.28 -6.67
C TYR A 24 4.55 -4.71 -7.48
N LEU A 25 5.76 -4.61 -6.92
CA LEU A 25 7.01 -4.91 -7.65
C LEU A 25 7.34 -6.41 -7.72
N VAL A 26 6.61 -7.23 -6.96
CA VAL A 26 6.78 -8.69 -6.89
C VAL A 26 5.98 -9.34 -8.02
N GLN A 27 6.60 -10.26 -8.78
CA GLN A 27 5.97 -10.91 -9.93
C GLN A 27 4.81 -11.86 -9.54
N ALA A 28 4.90 -12.45 -8.37
CA ALA A 28 3.87 -13.33 -7.80
C ALA A 28 3.62 -12.90 -6.35
N PRO A 29 2.91 -11.78 -6.13
CA PRO A 29 2.67 -11.29 -4.79
C PRO A 29 1.78 -12.30 -4.06
N ILE A 30 2.13 -12.58 -2.80
CA ILE A 30 1.23 -13.31 -1.92
C ILE A 30 0.03 -12.41 -1.55
N PRO A 31 -1.14 -12.97 -1.23
CA PRO A 31 -2.25 -12.16 -0.75
C PRO A 31 -1.86 -11.34 0.48
N SER A 32 -2.21 -10.05 0.47
CA SER A 32 -2.00 -9.15 1.61
C SER A 32 -2.78 -9.59 2.84
N TYR A 33 -2.35 -9.20 4.04
CA TYR A 33 -3.13 -9.43 5.26
C TYR A 33 -4.53 -8.81 5.15
N PHE A 34 -4.62 -7.61 4.55
CA PHE A 34 -5.89 -6.94 4.31
C PHE A 34 -6.83 -7.74 3.39
N SER A 35 -6.29 -8.39 2.36
CA SER A 35 -7.08 -9.29 1.50
C SER A 35 -7.40 -10.62 2.18
N LEU A 36 -6.45 -11.17 2.95
CA LEU A 36 -6.60 -12.47 3.63
C LEU A 36 -7.63 -12.41 4.75
N GLU A 37 -7.70 -11.29 5.47
CA GLU A 37 -8.66 -11.08 6.55
C GLU A 37 -10.10 -11.31 6.09
N ARG A 38 -10.42 -10.98 4.83
CA ARG A 38 -11.75 -11.21 4.24
C ARG A 38 -12.18 -12.68 4.16
N SER A 39 -11.25 -13.62 4.35
CA SER A 39 -11.55 -15.05 4.44
C SER A 39 -11.91 -15.54 5.85
N PHE A 40 -11.87 -14.65 6.85
CA PHE A 40 -12.26 -14.93 8.23
C PHE A 40 -13.70 -14.45 8.48
N GLU A 41 -14.37 -15.04 9.48
CA GLU A 41 -15.74 -14.65 9.87
C GLU A 41 -15.82 -13.22 10.40
N GLU A 42 -14.74 -12.73 11.01
CA GLU A 42 -14.65 -11.41 11.61
C GLU A 42 -13.52 -10.64 10.93
N VAL A 43 -13.84 -9.45 10.46
CA VAL A 43 -12.92 -8.54 9.76
C VAL A 43 -12.86 -7.21 10.51
N GLY A 44 -11.80 -6.46 10.26
CA GLY A 44 -11.68 -5.08 10.71
C GLY A 44 -10.52 -4.82 11.66
N ARG A 45 -9.47 -5.65 11.63
CA ARG A 45 -8.24 -5.43 12.41
C ARG A 45 -7.03 -5.11 11.57
N VAL A 46 -7.08 -5.29 10.25
CA VAL A 46 -5.97 -4.95 9.36
C VAL A 46 -6.14 -3.53 8.81
N ILE A 47 -5.12 -2.70 9.04
CA ILE A 47 -4.93 -1.41 8.38
C ILE A 47 -3.76 -1.56 7.43
N ARG A 48 -3.99 -1.34 6.13
CA ARG A 48 -2.98 -1.39 5.09
C ARG A 48 -2.52 0.00 4.68
N PHE A 49 -1.22 0.19 4.58
CA PHE A 49 -0.59 1.40 4.07
C PHE A 49 0.00 1.12 2.69
N ASP A 50 -0.28 2.02 1.74
CA ASP A 50 0.25 1.96 0.38
C ASP A 50 0.88 3.32 0.02
N THR A 51 1.83 3.31 -0.91
CA THR A 51 2.55 4.53 -1.33
C THR A 51 2.95 4.51 -2.80
N LEU A 52 3.03 5.70 -3.42
CA LEU A 52 3.62 5.87 -4.74
C LEU A 52 5.16 6.00 -4.69
N SER A 53 5.77 6.02 -3.51
CA SER A 53 7.20 6.34 -3.34
C SER A 53 8.15 5.33 -3.98
N LYS A 54 7.76 4.06 -4.02
CA LYS A 54 8.56 2.94 -4.57
C LYS A 54 8.08 2.47 -5.93
N VAL A 55 6.98 3.05 -6.40
CA VAL A 55 6.33 2.68 -7.66
C VAL A 55 6.51 3.76 -8.71
N ILE A 56 6.30 5.03 -8.36
CA ILE A 56 6.39 6.15 -9.29
C ILE A 56 7.61 7.01 -8.98
N ALA A 57 7.62 7.69 -7.83
CA ALA A 57 8.73 8.51 -7.39
C ALA A 57 8.63 8.86 -5.90
N PRO A 58 9.74 8.82 -5.14
CA PRO A 58 9.75 9.18 -3.72
C PRO A 58 9.37 10.66 -3.48
N GLY A 59 9.69 11.55 -4.42
CA GLY A 59 9.41 12.98 -4.33
C GLY A 59 7.93 13.36 -4.46
N LEU A 60 7.04 12.43 -4.84
CA LEU A 60 5.60 12.70 -4.85
C LEU A 60 5.04 12.84 -3.43
N SER A 61 5.61 12.14 -2.45
CA SER A 61 5.12 12.12 -1.06
C SER A 61 3.62 11.84 -0.97
N ILE A 62 3.14 10.87 -1.76
CA ILE A 62 1.75 10.41 -1.78
C ILE A 62 1.68 8.98 -1.24
N GLY A 63 0.78 8.79 -0.29
CA GLY A 63 0.38 7.50 0.23
C GLY A 63 -1.07 7.55 0.69
N TRP A 64 -1.64 6.37 0.95
CA TRP A 64 -3.00 6.22 1.42
C TRP A 64 -3.11 5.04 2.38
N VAL A 65 -4.24 4.98 3.08
CA VAL A 65 -4.54 3.92 4.03
C VAL A 65 -5.87 3.26 3.66
N SER A 66 -5.93 1.93 3.76
CA SER A 66 -7.14 1.12 3.60
C SER A 66 -7.39 0.34 4.88
N GLY A 67 -8.61 0.36 5.41
CA GLY A 67 -8.90 -0.22 6.71
C GLY A 67 -10.35 -0.07 7.14
N PRO A 68 -10.67 -0.44 8.39
CA PRO A 68 -11.98 -0.20 9.00
C PRO A 68 -12.28 1.29 9.08
N GLU A 69 -13.52 1.69 8.78
CA GLU A 69 -13.95 3.09 8.72
C GLU A 69 -13.62 3.86 10.01
N VAL A 70 -13.83 3.24 11.18
CA VAL A 70 -13.53 3.87 12.48
C VAL A 70 -12.05 4.22 12.62
N LEU A 71 -11.16 3.33 12.16
CA LEU A 71 -9.71 3.54 12.26
C LEU A 71 -9.22 4.51 11.20
N VAL A 72 -9.73 4.39 9.97
CA VAL A 72 -9.40 5.32 8.88
C VAL A 72 -9.88 6.74 9.20
N GLY A 73 -11.10 6.89 9.76
CA GLY A 73 -11.62 8.19 10.19
C GLY A 73 -10.84 8.80 11.35
N ALA A 74 -10.33 7.98 12.27
CA ALA A 74 -9.42 8.47 13.32
C ALA A 74 -8.09 8.97 12.73
N ILE A 75 -7.52 8.24 11.76
CA ILE A 75 -6.31 8.68 11.04
C ILE A 75 -6.58 9.99 10.31
N ASP A 76 -7.68 10.09 9.57
CA ASP A 76 -8.07 11.30 8.83
C ASP A 76 -8.21 12.52 9.75
N THR A 77 -8.85 12.33 10.91
CA THR A 77 -8.98 13.39 11.93
C THR A 77 -7.61 13.88 12.40
N ILE A 78 -6.68 12.97 12.69
CA ILE A 78 -5.32 13.32 13.13
C ILE A 78 -4.55 14.02 12.00
N THR A 79 -4.60 13.50 10.78
CA THR A 79 -3.88 14.07 9.63
C THR A 79 -4.42 15.44 9.26
N SER A 80 -5.74 15.65 9.31
CA SER A 80 -6.35 16.96 9.01
C SER A 80 -5.81 18.09 9.91
N THR A 81 -5.40 17.76 11.13
CA THR A 81 -4.81 18.73 12.07
C THR A 81 -3.29 18.81 11.94
N ALA A 82 -2.61 17.69 11.67
CA ALA A 82 -1.15 17.61 11.68
C ALA A 82 -0.50 18.05 10.35
N ASN A 83 -1.04 17.63 9.22
CA ASN A 83 -0.44 17.84 7.90
C ASN A 83 -1.45 18.12 6.78
N LEU A 84 -2.75 18.18 7.09
CA LEU A 84 -3.89 18.39 6.18
C LEU A 84 -4.03 17.31 5.10
N GLN A 85 -3.12 17.29 4.13
CA GLN A 85 -3.16 16.44 2.96
C GLN A 85 -1.81 16.43 2.23
N ALA A 86 -1.62 15.48 1.31
CA ALA A 86 -0.49 15.52 0.38
C ALA A 86 -0.53 16.80 -0.47
N ALA A 87 0.63 17.26 -0.95
CA ALA A 87 0.71 18.49 -1.73
C ALA A 87 -0.19 18.44 -2.98
N THR A 88 -1.07 19.43 -3.15
CA THR A 88 -2.08 19.44 -4.24
C THR A 88 -1.45 19.35 -5.63
N VAL A 89 -0.30 20.01 -5.85
CA VAL A 89 0.44 19.91 -7.13
C VAL A 89 0.91 18.48 -7.38
N ASN A 90 1.43 17.79 -6.37
CA ASN A 90 1.87 16.41 -6.49
C ASN A 90 0.67 15.49 -6.78
N GLN A 91 -0.47 15.72 -6.11
CA GLN A 91 -1.70 14.98 -6.39
C GLN A 91 -2.17 15.17 -7.84
N ALA A 92 -2.14 16.41 -8.35
CA ALA A 92 -2.52 16.72 -9.73
C ALA A 92 -1.58 16.07 -10.76
N VAL A 93 -0.27 16.09 -10.51
CA VAL A 93 0.72 15.42 -11.37
C VAL A 93 0.52 13.91 -11.36
N ALA A 94 0.33 13.31 -10.18
CA ALA A 94 0.07 11.88 -10.05
C ALA A 94 -1.24 11.48 -10.76
N LEU A 95 -2.30 12.28 -10.60
CA LEU A 95 -3.58 12.06 -11.26
C LEU A 95 -3.43 12.10 -12.79
N ALA A 96 -2.83 13.17 -13.34
CA ALA A 96 -2.64 13.31 -14.79
C ALA A 96 -1.80 12.16 -15.37
N LEU A 97 -0.80 11.69 -14.64
CA LEU A 97 0.03 10.55 -15.04
C LEU A 97 -0.78 9.24 -15.03
N LEU A 98 -1.52 8.96 -13.96
CA LEU A 98 -2.35 7.76 -13.82
C LEU A 98 -3.48 7.74 -14.86
N GLU A 99 -4.08 8.89 -15.17
CA GLU A 99 -5.05 9.04 -16.26
C GLU A 99 -4.42 8.81 -17.64
N ALA A 100 -3.20 9.30 -17.87
CA ALA A 100 -2.51 9.05 -19.14
C ALA A 100 -2.14 7.56 -19.31
N TRP A 101 -1.71 6.90 -18.24
CA TRP A 101 -1.33 5.49 -18.26
C TRP A 101 -2.51 4.53 -18.26
N GLN A 102 -3.62 4.93 -17.62
CA GLN A 102 -4.70 4.01 -17.28
C GLN A 102 -4.19 2.80 -16.46
N HIS A 103 -5.05 1.83 -16.19
CA HIS A 103 -4.65 0.64 -15.44
C HIS A 103 -3.55 -0.17 -16.14
N GLU A 104 -3.65 -0.35 -17.46
CA GLU A 104 -2.70 -1.18 -18.21
C GLU A 104 -1.30 -0.55 -18.24
N GLY A 105 -1.20 0.77 -18.49
CA GLY A 105 0.08 1.47 -18.50
C GLY A 105 0.73 1.48 -17.12
N PHE A 106 -0.07 1.64 -16.06
CA PHE A 106 0.43 1.57 -14.70
C PHE A 106 1.01 0.19 -14.37
N LEU A 107 0.32 -0.90 -14.74
CA LEU A 107 0.82 -2.26 -14.51
C LEU A 107 2.09 -2.55 -15.31
N LYS A 108 2.20 -2.09 -16.56
CA LYS A 108 3.44 -2.20 -17.35
C LYS A 108 4.60 -1.45 -16.71
N HIS A 109 4.33 -0.23 -16.19
CA HIS A 109 5.32 0.56 -15.47
C HIS A 109 5.80 -0.16 -14.21
N VAL A 110 4.87 -0.66 -13.39
CA VAL A 110 5.16 -1.46 -12.19
C VAL A 110 6.03 -2.68 -12.52
N GLU A 111 5.70 -3.42 -13.58
CA GLU A 111 6.48 -4.58 -14.02
C GLU A 111 7.91 -4.18 -14.42
N SER A 112 8.05 -3.08 -15.15
CA SER A 112 9.35 -2.53 -15.56
C SER A 112 10.20 -2.14 -14.34
N VAL A 113 9.61 -1.44 -13.36
CA VAL A 113 10.29 -1.07 -12.11
C VAL A 113 10.69 -2.32 -11.31
N GLY A 114 9.80 -3.30 -11.19
CA GLY A 114 10.12 -4.56 -10.52
C GLY A 114 11.26 -5.33 -11.21
N ALA A 115 11.29 -5.33 -12.55
CA ALA A 115 12.38 -5.92 -13.32
C ALA A 115 13.71 -5.20 -13.10
N PHE A 116 13.69 -3.87 -13.04
CA PHE A 116 14.86 -3.06 -12.74
C PHE A 116 15.46 -3.40 -11.37
N TYR A 117 14.65 -3.44 -10.30
CA TYR A 117 15.12 -3.79 -8.96
C TYR A 117 15.68 -5.22 -8.88
N ARG A 118 15.05 -6.19 -9.57
CA ARG A 118 15.58 -7.55 -9.65
C ARG A 118 16.96 -7.60 -10.33
N GLY A 119 17.16 -6.81 -11.37
CA GLY A 119 18.44 -6.68 -12.04
C GLY A 119 19.55 -6.16 -11.12
N GLN A 120 19.25 -5.18 -10.26
CA GLN A 120 20.21 -4.66 -9.28
C GLN A 120 20.59 -5.70 -8.22
N ILE A 121 19.61 -6.46 -7.71
CA ILE A 121 19.85 -7.53 -6.73
C ILE A 121 20.75 -8.63 -7.32
N ILE A 122 20.56 -8.98 -8.59
CA ILE A 122 21.36 -10.02 -9.27
C ILE A 122 22.77 -9.53 -9.60
N ASN A 123 22.94 -8.24 -9.90
CA ASN A 123 24.21 -7.67 -10.34
C ASN A 123 25.10 -7.14 -9.20
N GLY A 124 24.65 -7.18 -7.95
CA GLY A 124 25.49 -7.00 -6.77
C GLY A 124 26.17 -5.63 -6.64
N GLU A 125 25.42 -4.55 -6.89
CA GLU A 125 25.70 -3.22 -6.33
C GLU A 125 24.85 -2.97 -5.08
#